data_AF-A0A099DB73-F1
#
_entry.id   AF-A0A099DB73-F1
#
_cell.length_a   1.000
_cell.length_b   1.000
_cell.length_c   1.000
_cell.angle_alpha   90.00
_cell.angle_beta   90.00
_cell.angle_gamma   90.00
#
_symmetry.space_group_name_H-M   'P 1'
#
loop_
_entity.id
_entity.type
_entity.pdbx_description
1 polymer ?
#
loop_
_entity_poly.entity_id
_entity_poly.type
_entity_poly.pdbx_seq_one_letter_code
_entity_poly.pdbx_strand_id
1 'polypeptide(L)' 'MPQTYDWTGFGVRVRCRHEAGPDSLLVWRSQWTPQVIRIETPTVYNRTAWTIEQARQLRDVLDAAIRAGERS' A
#
# COMPACT_ATOMS: atom_id res chain seq x y z
N MET A 1 15.39 15.07 17.95
CA MET A 1 14.84 15.83 16.79
C MET A 1 13.83 14.94 16.09
N PRO A 2 12.57 15.34 15.90
CA PRO A 2 11.65 14.57 15.09
C PRO A 2 12.03 14.81 13.62
N GLN A 3 12.44 13.76 12.93
CA GLN A 3 12.73 13.84 11.50
C GLN A 3 11.39 14.03 10.76
N THR A 4 11.09 15.26 10.39
CA THR A 4 9.98 15.59 9.51
C THR A 4 10.34 15.12 8.11
N TYR A 5 10.02 13.87 7.78
CA TYR A 5 10.13 13.38 6.42
C TYR A 5 9.11 14.12 5.54
N ASP A 6 9.59 14.78 4.49
CA ASP A 6 8.75 15.37 3.46
C ASP A 6 8.25 14.25 2.52
N TRP A 7 6.95 13.96 2.58
CA TRP A 7 6.31 12.84 1.87
C TRP A 7 5.71 13.24 0.52
N THR A 8 5.89 14.49 0.09
CA THR A 8 5.16 15.06 -1.07
C THR A 8 5.52 14.45 -2.43
N GLY A 9 6.52 13.55 -2.51
CA GLY A 9 6.89 12.79 -3.72
C GLY A 9 6.87 11.26 -3.60
N PHE A 10 6.45 10.69 -2.46
CA PHE A 10 6.70 9.28 -2.09
C PHE A 10 5.44 8.40 -2.09
N GLY A 11 4.55 8.56 -3.08
CA GLY A 11 3.44 7.64 -3.33
C GLY A 11 2.06 8.06 -2.83
N VAL A 12 1.09 7.14 -2.95
CA VAL A 12 -0.34 7.37 -2.69
C VAL A 12 -0.72 6.85 -1.32
N ARG A 13 -1.37 7.69 -0.49
CA ARG A 13 -1.98 7.26 0.77
C ARG A 13 -3.39 6.75 0.53
N VAL A 14 -3.64 5.51 0.95
CA VAL A 14 -4.94 4.85 0.89
C VAL A 14 -5.44 4.67 2.31
N ARG A 15 -6.60 5.26 2.66
CA ARG A 15 -7.21 5.05 3.99
C ARG A 15 -7.73 3.63 4.09
N CYS A 16 -7.52 3.00 5.24
CA CYS A 16 -7.99 1.65 5.53
C CYS A 16 -8.37 1.52 7.02
N ARG A 17 -8.86 0.35 7.41
CA ARG A 17 -9.08 -0.02 8.81
C ARG A 17 -8.39 -1.37 9.04
N HIS A 18 -7.60 -1.46 10.10
CA HIS A 18 -7.10 -2.73 10.63
C HIS A 18 -7.74 -3.02 11.98
N GLU A 19 -7.37 -4.14 12.60
CA GLU A 19 -7.96 -4.61 13.87
C GLU A 19 -7.86 -3.58 15.01
N ALA A 20 -6.83 -2.73 15.00
CA ALA A 20 -6.62 -1.70 16.02
C ALA A 20 -7.25 -0.33 15.68
N GLY A 21 -7.92 -0.20 14.54
CA GLY A 21 -8.67 1.02 14.19
C GLY A 21 -8.39 1.56 12.77
N PRO A 22 -8.85 2.79 12.49
CA PRO A 22 -8.58 3.47 11.22
C PRO A 22 -7.10 3.78 11.04
N ASP A 23 -6.57 3.55 9.85
CA ASP A 23 -5.19 3.85 9.48
C ASP A 23 -5.09 4.20 7.98
N SER A 24 -3.88 4.31 7.46
CA SER A 24 -3.59 4.47 6.05
C SER A 24 -2.40 3.61 5.62
N LEU A 25 -2.50 3.05 4.42
CA LEU A 25 -1.40 2.43 3.71
C LEU A 25 -0.76 3.48 2.81
N LEU A 26 0.57 3.63 2.87
CA LEU A 26 1.33 4.40 1.90
C LEU A 26 1.88 3.45 0.84
N VAL A 27 1.47 3.63 -0.42
CA VAL A 27 1.90 2.80 -1.55
C VAL A 27 2.81 3.60 -2.46
N TRP A 28 4.03 3.13 -2.70
CA TRP A 28 5.02 3.86 -3.48
C TRP A 28 5.99 2.96 -4.24
N ARG A 29 6.55 3.45 -5.34
CA ARG A 29 7.58 2.76 -6.10
C ARG A 29 8.95 3.24 -5.66
N SER A 30 9.86 2.31 -5.35
CA SER A 30 11.19 2.69 -4.89
C SER A 30 11.99 3.41 -5.98
N GLN A 31 12.59 4.56 -5.65
CA GLN A 31 13.47 5.29 -6.57
C GLN A 31 14.76 4.51 -6.88
N TRP A 32 15.29 3.78 -5.90
CA TRP A 32 16.52 2.98 -6.04
C TRP A 32 16.25 1.59 -6.62
N THR A 33 15.02 1.08 -6.45
CA THR A 33 14.59 -0.22 -6.98
C THR A 33 13.25 -0.08 -7.70
N PRO A 34 13.22 0.47 -8.92
CA PRO A 34 11.98 0.82 -9.61
C PRO A 34 11.09 -0.38 -9.95
N GLN A 35 11.61 -1.61 -9.87
CA GLN A 35 10.85 -2.85 -10.04
C GLN A 35 10.08 -3.28 -8.78
N VAL A 36 10.17 -2.49 -7.70
CA VAL A 36 9.58 -2.82 -6.40
C VAL A 36 8.56 -1.74 -6.00
N ILE A 37 7.37 -2.19 -5.65
CA ILE A 37 6.31 -1.42 -5.02
C ILE A 37 6.32 -1.74 -3.52
N ARG A 38 6.35 -0.70 -2.69
CA ARG A 38 6.32 -0.82 -1.25
C ARG A 38 4.99 -0.34 -0.71
N ILE A 39 4.48 -1.06 0.26
CA ILE A 39 3.31 -0.67 1.04
C ILE A 39 3.75 -0.57 2.50
N GLU A 40 3.59 0.61 3.08
CA GLU A 40 3.95 0.91 4.46
C GLU A 40 2.71 1.35 5.23
N THR A 41 2.39 0.66 6.31
CA THR A 41 1.52 1.19 7.36
C THR A 41 2.37 2.00 8.35
N PRO A 42 2.05 3.27 8.64
CA PRO A 42 2.77 4.07 9.61
C PRO A 42 2.72 3.48 11.03
N THR A 43 1.62 2.81 11.36
CA THR A 43 1.29 2.41 12.74
C THR A 43 1.59 0.94 13.03
N VAL A 44 1.61 0.09 11.99
CA VAL A 44 1.97 -1.32 12.07
C VAL A 44 3.18 -1.52 11.17
N TYR A 45 4.29 -2.05 11.71
CA TYR A 45 5.56 -2.34 11.01
C TYR A 45 5.45 -3.36 9.85
N ASN A 46 4.28 -3.53 9.24
CA ASN A 46 4.08 -4.27 8.01
C ASN A 46 4.63 -3.47 6.83
N ARG A 47 5.92 -3.65 6.57
CA ARG A 47 6.57 -3.24 5.33
C ARG A 47 6.48 -4.40 4.36
N THR A 48 5.58 -4.31 3.39
CA THR A 48 5.53 -5.30 2.31
C THR A 48 6.19 -4.73 1.07
N ALA A 49 6.98 -5.56 0.40
CA ALA A 49 7.63 -5.23 -0.85
C ALA A 49 7.13 -6.23 -1.90
N TRP A 50 6.68 -5.69 -3.02
CA TRP A 50 6.08 -6.43 -4.11
C TRP A 50 6.86 -6.15 -5.38
N THR A 51 7.17 -7.17 -6.16
CA THR A 51 7.59 -6.95 -7.54
C THR A 51 6.40 -6.41 -8.35
N ILE A 52 6.67 -5.81 -9.52
CA ILE A 52 5.59 -5.38 -10.42
C ILE A 52 4.62 -6.52 -10.76
N GLU A 53 5.13 -7.74 -10.94
CA GLU A 53 4.31 -8.88 -11.29
C GLU A 53 3.41 -9.33 -10.13
N GLN A 54 3.95 -9.39 -8.91
CA GLN A 54 3.13 -9.71 -7.74
C GLN A 54 2.10 -8.61 -7.45
N ALA A 55 2.43 -7.34 -7.72
CA ALA A 55 1.47 -6.25 -7.60
C ALA A 55 0.33 -6.34 -8.63
N ARG A 56 0.60 -6.84 -9.85
CA ARG A 56 -0.45 -7.14 -10.83
C ARG A 56 -1.38 -8.24 -10.32
N GLN A 57 -0.82 -9.33 -9.80
CA GLN A 57 -1.61 -10.40 -9.20
C GLN A 57 -2.48 -9.90 -8.04
N LEU A 58 -1.92 -9.05 -7.16
CA LEU A 58 -2.68 -8.42 -6.08
C LEU A 58 -3.83 -7.56 -6.62
N ARG A 59 -3.60 -6.77 -7.68
CA ARG A 59 -4.64 -6.00 -8.34
C ARG A 59 -5.78 -6.90 -8.83
N ASP A 60 -5.47 -7.98 -9.52
CA ASP A 60 -6.47 -8.89 -10.07
C ASP A 60 -7.33 -9.54 -8.95
N VAL A 61 -6.70 -9.88 -7.83
CA VAL A 61 -7.39 -10.40 -6.63
C VAL A 61 -8.31 -9.35 -6.01
N LEU A 62 -7.86 -8.10 -5.89
CA LEU A 62 -8.68 -7.00 -5.37
C LEU A 62 -9.86 -6.70 -6.29
N ASP A 63 -9.64 -6.66 -7.61
CA ASP A 63 -10.70 -6.44 -8.61
C ASP A 63 -11.75 -7.57 -8.55
N ALA A 64 -11.32 -8.82 -8.39
CA ALA A 64 -12.22 -9.95 -8.22
C ALA A 64 -13.07 -9.85 -6.93
N ALA A 65 -12.46 -9.43 -5.82
CA ALA A 65 -13.16 -9.23 -4.55
C ALA A 65 -14.18 -8.09 -4.62
N ILE A 66 -13.84 -6.97 -5.27
CA ILE A 66 -14.77 -5.85 -5.51
C ILE A 66 -16.00 -6.32 -6.28
N ARG A 67 -15.80 -7.03 -7.40
CA ARG A 67 -16.91 -7.58 -8.19
C ARG A 67 -17.75 -8.61 -7.44
N ALA A 68 -17.18 -9.31 -6.46
CA ALA A 68 -17.94 -10.21 -5.61
C ALA A 68 -18.84 -9.42 -4.64
N GLY A 69 -18.33 -8.35 -4.03
CA GLY A 69 -19.08 -7.49 -3.11
C GLY A 69 -20.17 -6.64 -3.79
N GLU A 70 -20.02 -6.26 -5.06
CA GLU A 70 -21.07 -5.54 -5.81
C GLU A 70 -22.27 -6.44 -6.16
N ARG A 71 -22.08 -7.77 -6.11
CA ARG A 71 -23.13 -8.77 -6.41
C ARG A 71 -23.87 -9.27 -5.18
N SER A 72 -23.41 -8.93 -3.97
CA SER A 72 -24.00 -9.31 -2.68
C SER A 72 -24.90 -8.21 -2.14
#